data_AF-A0A9D4VDR4-F1
#
_entry.id   AF-A0A9D4VDR4-F1
#
_cell.length_a   1.000
_cell.length_b   1.000
_cell.length_c   1.000
_cell.angle_alpha   90.00
_cell.angle_beta   90.00
_cell.angle_gamma   90.00
#
_symmetry.space_group_name_H-M   'P 1'
#
loop_
_entity.id
_entity.type
_entity.pdbx_description
1 polymer ?
#
loop_
_entity_poly.entity_id
_entity_poly.type
_entity_poly.pdbx_seq_one_letter_code
_entity_poly.pdbx_strand_id
1 'polypeptide(L)'
;MANNDDDDYMGDLSRFLQPHELLLSVDNHVQKRSFDTSELSKQQRKKLRLAQQQKEEDQNRSEGLGSAISSSNKGFKMMQQMGYKPGISLRKHGQGSLEPINVDVKRSPSGLGRDHVEKAQEQLKAKLAEFKHDMEKRKQVELKSEFQERRKASWKGRKIVRDYRKAQTALQHLEDVQSSVELGQSDKTAMLESTELKNASNENIEESVDNEDESEEEIELQESSICIVSYPWRK
;
A
#
# COMPACT_ATOMS: atom_id res chain seq x y z
N MET A 1 -35.18 -30.90 -6.20
CA MET A 1 -35.73 -30.05 -7.26
C MET A 1 -35.37 -28.62 -6.92
N ALA A 2 -34.75 -27.90 -7.85
CA ALA A 2 -34.34 -26.51 -7.70
C ALA A 2 -35.57 -25.61 -7.83
N ASN A 3 -35.75 -24.68 -6.89
CA ASN A 3 -36.70 -23.59 -7.04
C ASN A 3 -35.94 -22.34 -7.52
N ASN A 4 -36.50 -21.72 -8.55
CA ASN A 4 -36.12 -20.42 -9.08
C ASN A 4 -36.11 -19.37 -7.96
N ASP A 5 -34.96 -18.75 -7.72
CA ASP A 5 -34.80 -17.55 -6.91
C ASP A 5 -34.58 -16.31 -7.81
N ASP A 6 -35.25 -16.27 -8.98
CA ASP A 6 -35.13 -15.20 -9.98
C ASP A 6 -36.48 -14.53 -10.33
N ASP A 7 -37.40 -14.44 -9.37
CA ASP A 7 -38.51 -13.50 -9.47
C ASP A 7 -38.40 -12.51 -8.31
N ASP A 8 -38.27 -11.23 -8.64
CA ASP A 8 -38.52 -10.06 -7.77
C ASP A 8 -39.99 -10.10 -7.30
N TYR A 9 -40.29 -11.09 -6.47
CA TYR A 9 -41.61 -11.45 -5.96
C TYR A 9 -42.14 -10.43 -4.94
N MET A 10 -41.31 -9.44 -4.56
CA MET A 10 -41.58 -8.48 -3.49
C MET A 10 -41.50 -7.01 -3.95
N GLY A 11 -41.18 -6.74 -5.22
CA GLY A 11 -41.09 -5.37 -5.76
C GLY A 11 -42.33 -4.88 -6.51
N ASP A 12 -43.18 -5.81 -6.94
CA ASP A 12 -44.29 -5.51 -7.86
C ASP A 12 -45.61 -5.23 -7.11
N LEU A 13 -45.68 -4.04 -6.51
CA LEU A 13 -46.90 -3.52 -5.87
C LEU A 13 -48.09 -3.37 -6.84
N SER A 14 -47.84 -3.43 -8.16
CA SER A 14 -48.90 -3.35 -9.18
C SER A 14 -49.85 -4.55 -9.18
N ARG A 15 -49.44 -5.67 -8.55
CA ARG A 15 -50.30 -6.86 -8.38
C ARG A 15 -51.32 -6.69 -7.25
N PHE A 16 -51.09 -5.76 -6.34
CA PHE A 16 -51.87 -5.60 -5.10
C PHE A 16 -52.64 -4.27 -5.02
N LEU A 17 -52.18 -3.23 -5.72
CA LEU A 17 -52.87 -1.93 -5.78
C LEU A 17 -53.64 -1.77 -7.08
N GLN A 18 -54.78 -1.08 -7.00
CA GLN A 18 -55.57 -0.76 -8.19
C GLN A 18 -54.95 0.42 -8.96
N PRO A 19 -55.09 0.50 -10.30
CA PRO A 19 -54.36 1.49 -11.12
C PRO A 19 -54.54 2.96 -10.73
N HIS A 20 -55.64 3.32 -10.06
CA HIS A 20 -55.92 4.69 -9.63
C HIS A 20 -55.15 5.11 -8.36
N GLU A 21 -54.64 4.14 -7.59
CA GLU A 21 -53.84 4.38 -6.38
C GLU A 21 -52.36 4.62 -6.71
N LEU A 22 -51.94 4.35 -7.95
CA LEU A 22 -50.56 4.51 -8.42
C LEU A 22 -50.22 5.94 -8.89
N LEU A 23 -51.21 6.83 -9.00
CA LEU A 23 -51.04 8.20 -9.53
C LEU A 23 -50.38 9.19 -8.55
N LEU A 24 -49.99 8.76 -7.35
CA LEU A 24 -49.27 9.57 -6.37
C LEU A 24 -47.77 9.23 -6.27
N SER A 25 -47.21 8.45 -7.19
CA SER A 25 -45.79 8.07 -7.13
C SER A 25 -44.87 9.16 -7.70
N VAL A 26 -44.49 10.06 -6.81
CA VAL A 26 -43.28 10.87 -6.87
C VAL A 26 -42.05 9.95 -7.04
N ASP A 27 -41.30 10.17 -8.11
CA ASP A 27 -39.88 9.85 -8.35
C ASP A 27 -39.22 8.72 -7.54
N ASN A 28 -39.42 7.47 -7.96
CA ASN A 28 -38.63 6.32 -7.49
C ASN A 28 -37.41 6.03 -8.39
N HIS A 29 -36.60 7.05 -8.70
CA HIS A 29 -35.36 6.89 -9.49
C HIS A 29 -34.07 6.78 -8.63
N VAL A 30 -34.15 6.85 -7.29
CA VAL A 30 -32.95 7.06 -6.46
C VAL A 30 -32.39 5.79 -5.77
N GLN A 31 -33.14 4.69 -5.69
CA GLN A 31 -32.71 3.52 -4.88
C GLN A 31 -31.89 2.45 -5.65
N LYS A 32 -31.60 2.65 -6.93
CA LYS A 32 -30.85 1.65 -7.74
C LYS A 32 -29.35 1.56 -7.47
N ARG A 33 -28.77 2.37 -6.56
CA ARG A 33 -27.30 2.46 -6.39
C ARG A 33 -26.71 1.66 -5.22
N SER A 34 -27.51 1.09 -4.31
CA SER A 34 -27.00 0.36 -3.14
C SER A 34 -26.87 -1.16 -3.35
N PHE A 35 -27.62 -1.75 -4.28
CA PHE A 35 -27.61 -3.20 -4.54
C PHE A 35 -26.34 -3.70 -5.27
N ASP A 36 -25.73 -2.87 -6.12
CA ASP A 36 -24.56 -3.25 -6.93
C ASP A 36 -23.34 -3.64 -6.06
N THR A 37 -23.16 -3.00 -4.90
CA THR A 37 -22.05 -3.32 -3.99
C THR A 37 -22.20 -4.72 -3.35
N SER A 38 -23.43 -5.13 -3.07
CA SER A 38 -23.74 -6.44 -2.47
C SER A 38 -23.61 -7.58 -3.48
N GLU A 39 -24.00 -7.35 -4.74
CA GLU A 39 -23.89 -8.34 -5.81
C GLU A 39 -22.43 -8.60 -6.22
N LEU A 40 -21.60 -7.55 -6.28
CA LEU A 40 -20.16 -7.70 -6.48
C LEU A 40 -19.53 -8.56 -5.38
N SER A 41 -19.95 -8.39 -4.12
CA SER A 41 -19.50 -9.21 -2.99
C SER A 41 -19.96 -10.68 -3.11
N LYS A 42 -21.20 -10.95 -3.53
CA LYS A 42 -21.69 -12.32 -3.78
C LYS A 42 -20.91 -13.00 -4.91
N GLN A 43 -20.67 -12.31 -6.02
CA GLN A 43 -19.88 -12.84 -7.14
C GLN A 43 -18.43 -13.12 -6.74
N GLN A 44 -17.81 -12.23 -5.97
CA GLN A 44 -16.47 -12.46 -5.41
C GLN A 44 -16.43 -13.70 -4.52
N ARG A 45 -17.40 -13.86 -3.62
CA ARG A 45 -17.52 -15.06 -2.75
C ARG A 45 -17.68 -16.35 -3.55
N LYS A 46 -18.54 -16.34 -4.59
CA LYS A 46 -18.73 -17.50 -5.50
C LYS A 46 -17.41 -17.86 -6.20
N LYS A 47 -16.68 -16.87 -6.72
CA LYS A 47 -15.36 -17.08 -7.36
C LYS A 47 -14.34 -17.66 -6.39
N LEU A 48 -14.26 -17.14 -5.17
CA LEU A 48 -13.37 -17.64 -4.13
C LEU A 48 -13.68 -19.09 -3.75
N ARG A 49 -14.96 -19.41 -3.55
CA ARG A 49 -15.40 -20.78 -3.24
C ARG A 49 -15.04 -21.76 -4.35
N LEU A 50 -15.28 -21.38 -5.62
CA LEU A 50 -14.93 -22.21 -6.77
C LEU A 50 -13.41 -22.44 -6.83
N ALA A 51 -12.61 -21.40 -6.62
CA ALA A 51 -11.15 -21.50 -6.62
C ALA A 51 -10.62 -22.39 -5.48
N GLN A 52 -11.25 -22.36 -4.31
CA GLN A 52 -10.93 -23.26 -3.19
C GLN A 52 -11.25 -24.72 -3.53
N GLN A 53 -12.44 -24.98 -4.06
CA GLN A 53 -12.85 -26.32 -4.49
C GLN A 53 -11.89 -26.89 -5.54
N GLN A 54 -11.50 -26.08 -6.53
CA GLN A 54 -10.54 -26.52 -7.55
C GLN A 54 -9.19 -26.91 -6.97
N LYS A 55 -8.69 -26.18 -5.95
CA LYS A 55 -7.43 -26.50 -5.27
C LYS A 55 -7.55 -27.79 -4.46
N GLU A 56 -8.64 -27.97 -3.74
CA GLU A 56 -8.91 -29.20 -2.98
C GLU A 56 -9.00 -30.42 -3.90
N GLU A 57 -9.69 -30.29 -5.04
CA GLU A 57 -9.76 -31.33 -6.05
C GLU A 57 -8.39 -31.68 -6.66
N ASP A 58 -7.54 -30.67 -6.92
CA ASP A 58 -6.17 -30.90 -7.39
C ASP A 58 -5.32 -31.63 -6.36
N GLN A 59 -5.41 -31.20 -5.12
CA GLN A 59 -4.68 -31.79 -4.02
C GLN A 59 -5.09 -33.25 -3.85
N ASN A 60 -6.39 -33.52 -3.71
CA ASN A 60 -6.93 -34.88 -3.58
C ASN A 60 -6.57 -35.76 -4.78
N ARG A 61 -6.57 -35.20 -6.00
CA ARG A 61 -6.13 -35.92 -7.20
C ARG A 61 -4.64 -36.27 -7.12
N SER A 62 -3.78 -35.32 -6.75
CA SER A 62 -2.34 -35.53 -6.66
C SER A 62 -1.97 -36.55 -5.57
N GLU A 63 -2.64 -36.47 -4.41
CA GLU A 63 -2.48 -37.41 -3.30
C GLU A 63 -2.97 -38.81 -3.68
N GLY A 64 -4.11 -38.90 -4.36
CA GLY A 64 -4.66 -40.16 -4.87
C GLY A 64 -3.81 -40.81 -5.96
N LEU A 65 -3.16 -40.02 -6.81
CA LEU A 65 -2.23 -40.52 -7.83
C LEU A 65 -0.88 -40.95 -7.24
N GLY A 66 -0.40 -40.27 -6.19
CA GLY A 66 0.86 -40.59 -5.51
C GLY A 66 0.76 -41.75 -4.51
N SER A 67 -0.43 -42.03 -3.99
CA SER A 67 -0.64 -43.07 -2.98
C SER A 67 -1.01 -44.41 -3.62
N ALA A 68 -0.33 -45.49 -3.20
CA ALA A 68 -0.69 -46.83 -3.61
C ALA A 68 -2.04 -47.25 -2.98
N ILE A 69 -2.86 -47.97 -3.76
CA ILE A 69 -4.13 -48.50 -3.27
C ILE A 69 -3.87 -49.48 -2.12
N SER A 70 -4.63 -49.34 -1.02
CA SER A 70 -4.46 -50.20 0.16
C SER A 70 -4.81 -51.67 -0.11
N SER A 71 -4.12 -52.59 0.58
CA SER A 71 -4.38 -54.03 0.47
C SER A 71 -5.76 -54.46 0.98
N SER A 72 -6.41 -53.63 1.79
CA SER A 72 -7.78 -53.84 2.25
C SER A 72 -8.81 -53.68 1.12
N ASN A 73 -8.48 -52.89 0.09
CA ASN A 73 -9.37 -52.63 -1.05
C ASN A 73 -9.73 -53.93 -1.77
N LYS A 74 -11.03 -54.13 -2.04
CA LYS A 74 -11.57 -55.32 -2.72
C LYS A 74 -10.94 -55.53 -4.11
N GLY A 75 -10.72 -54.46 -4.86
CA GLY A 75 -10.09 -54.51 -6.18
C GLY A 75 -8.64 -54.98 -6.11
N PHE A 76 -7.87 -54.50 -5.12
CA PHE A 76 -6.50 -54.95 -4.91
C PHE A 76 -6.43 -56.44 -4.58
N LYS A 77 -7.32 -56.93 -3.70
CA LYS A 77 -7.43 -58.36 -3.38
C LYS A 77 -7.77 -59.21 -4.61
N MET A 78 -8.70 -58.74 -5.44
CA MET A 78 -9.05 -59.42 -6.68
C MET A 78 -7.86 -59.47 -7.66
N MET A 79 -7.14 -58.36 -7.84
CA MET A 79 -5.92 -58.34 -8.66
C MET A 79 -4.90 -59.35 -8.15
N GLN A 80 -4.68 -59.40 -6.83
CA GLN A 80 -3.76 -60.35 -6.21
C GLN A 80 -4.17 -61.81 -6.47
N GLN A 81 -5.46 -62.13 -6.40
CA GLN A 81 -5.99 -63.46 -6.75
C GLN A 81 -5.79 -63.81 -8.23
N MET A 82 -5.83 -62.82 -9.11
CA MET A 82 -5.54 -62.97 -10.54
C MET A 82 -4.04 -63.06 -10.85
N GLY A 83 -3.18 -63.04 -9.83
CA GLY A 83 -1.73 -63.18 -9.96
C GLY A 83 -0.96 -61.86 -10.05
N TYR A 84 -1.60 -60.72 -9.80
CA TYR A 84 -0.89 -59.45 -9.63
C TYR A 84 -0.02 -59.47 -8.37
N LYS A 85 1.23 -59.00 -8.49
CA LYS A 85 2.14 -58.82 -7.36
C LYS A 85 2.50 -57.33 -7.27
N PRO A 86 2.45 -56.72 -6.07
CA PRO A 86 2.78 -55.31 -5.91
C PRO A 86 4.20 -55.04 -6.40
N GLY A 87 4.38 -53.98 -7.17
CA GLY A 87 5.67 -53.61 -7.79
C GLY A 87 5.94 -54.24 -9.15
N ILE A 88 5.08 -55.14 -9.65
CA ILE A 88 5.18 -55.68 -11.02
C ILE A 88 4.17 -54.95 -11.91
N SER A 89 4.61 -54.59 -13.12
CA SER A 89 3.76 -54.02 -14.16
C SER A 89 2.76 -55.06 -14.69
N LEU A 90 1.58 -54.59 -15.10
CA LEU A 90 0.57 -55.45 -15.70
C LEU A 90 1.02 -55.98 -17.09
N ARG A 91 0.36 -57.05 -17.59
CA ARG A 91 0.65 -57.84 -18.81
C ARG A 91 1.71 -58.95 -18.66
N LYS A 92 1.73 -59.86 -19.65
CA LYS A 92 2.52 -61.12 -19.72
C LYS A 92 4.02 -60.98 -19.41
N HIS A 93 4.64 -59.85 -19.74
CA HIS A 93 6.07 -59.59 -19.53
C HIS A 93 6.33 -58.31 -18.74
N GLY A 94 5.36 -57.81 -17.97
CA GLY A 94 5.51 -56.53 -17.27
C GLY A 94 5.72 -55.33 -18.21
N GLN A 95 5.08 -55.36 -19.38
CA GLN A 95 5.16 -54.27 -20.37
C GLN A 95 4.15 -53.13 -20.09
N GLY A 96 3.30 -53.27 -19.08
CA GLY A 96 2.37 -52.22 -18.67
C GLY A 96 3.06 -51.08 -17.93
N SER A 97 2.40 -49.93 -17.88
CA SER A 97 2.83 -48.82 -17.01
C SER A 97 2.64 -49.21 -15.55
N LEU A 98 3.64 -48.92 -14.73
CA LEU A 98 3.56 -49.01 -13.26
C LEU A 98 2.85 -47.79 -12.67
N GLU A 99 3.09 -46.63 -13.26
CA GLU A 99 2.56 -45.35 -12.80
C GLU A 99 1.25 -45.00 -13.53
N PRO A 100 0.31 -44.34 -12.84
CA PRO A 100 -0.89 -43.83 -13.46
C PRO A 100 -0.56 -42.75 -14.49
N ILE A 101 -1.40 -42.64 -15.53
CA ILE A 101 -1.21 -41.63 -16.58
C ILE A 101 -1.59 -40.25 -16.03
N ASN A 102 -0.70 -39.28 -16.22
CA ASN A 102 -0.96 -37.89 -15.86
C ASN A 102 -2.02 -37.28 -16.78
N VAL A 103 -3.02 -36.64 -16.19
CA VAL A 103 -4.11 -35.96 -16.90
C VAL A 103 -4.06 -34.47 -16.58
N ASP A 104 -4.02 -33.63 -17.61
CA ASP A 104 -4.16 -32.18 -17.47
C ASP A 104 -5.64 -31.80 -17.49
N VAL A 105 -6.14 -31.25 -16.39
CA VAL A 105 -7.55 -30.85 -16.25
C VAL A 105 -7.69 -29.39 -16.64
N LYS A 106 -8.21 -29.15 -17.84
CA LYS A 106 -8.48 -27.80 -18.34
C LYS A 106 -9.61 -27.14 -17.54
N ARG A 107 -9.29 -26.04 -16.86
CA ARG A 107 -10.23 -25.22 -16.08
C ARG A 107 -10.65 -23.93 -16.78
N SER A 108 -9.89 -23.49 -17.78
CA SER A 108 -10.20 -22.28 -18.54
C SER A 108 -11.39 -22.54 -19.46
N PRO A 109 -12.32 -21.59 -19.62
CA PRO A 109 -13.37 -21.66 -20.64
C PRO A 109 -12.83 -21.38 -22.06
N SER A 110 -11.54 -21.08 -22.20
CA SER A 110 -10.88 -20.78 -23.47
C SER A 110 -10.89 -21.96 -24.44
N GLY A 111 -10.64 -21.73 -25.73
CA GLY A 111 -10.47 -22.83 -26.69
C GLY A 111 -9.24 -23.67 -26.38
N LEU A 112 -9.24 -24.95 -26.79
CA LEU A 112 -8.03 -25.79 -26.72
C LEU A 112 -6.90 -25.13 -27.52
N GLY A 113 -5.70 -25.10 -26.97
CA GLY A 113 -4.51 -24.50 -27.60
C GLY A 113 -4.33 -22.99 -27.38
N ARG A 114 -5.32 -22.29 -26.81
CA ARG A 114 -5.17 -20.85 -26.47
C ARG A 114 -4.39 -20.59 -25.20
N ASP A 115 -4.35 -21.56 -24.29
CA ASP A 115 -3.74 -21.37 -22.96
C ASP A 115 -2.26 -20.94 -23.05
N HIS A 116 -1.51 -21.39 -24.05
CA HIS A 116 -0.12 -20.95 -24.25
C HIS A 116 0.00 -19.49 -24.67
N VAL A 117 -0.88 -19.03 -25.56
CA VAL A 117 -0.90 -17.64 -26.03
C VAL A 117 -1.34 -16.73 -24.90
N GLU A 118 -2.36 -17.12 -24.15
CA GLU A 118 -2.88 -16.37 -23.00
C GLU A 118 -1.82 -16.25 -21.90
N LYS A 119 -1.15 -17.34 -21.52
CA LYS A 119 -0.02 -17.31 -20.56
C LYS A 119 1.10 -16.38 -21.02
N ALA A 120 1.47 -16.41 -22.30
CA ALA A 120 2.51 -15.52 -22.83
C ALA A 120 2.08 -14.04 -22.78
N GLN A 121 0.82 -13.75 -23.09
CA GLN A 121 0.26 -12.40 -23.00
C GLN A 121 0.19 -11.90 -21.55
N GLU A 122 -0.23 -12.75 -20.62
CA GLU A 122 -0.26 -12.44 -19.18
C GLU A 122 1.14 -12.14 -18.65
N GLN A 123 2.14 -12.94 -19.01
CA GLN A 123 3.54 -12.69 -18.62
C GLN A 123 4.06 -11.37 -19.17
N LEU A 124 3.75 -11.03 -20.42
CA LEU A 124 4.14 -9.75 -21.01
C LEU A 124 3.47 -8.58 -20.27
N LYS A 125 2.17 -8.68 -19.98
CA LYS A 125 1.43 -7.66 -19.20
C LYS A 125 2.00 -7.49 -17.80
N ALA A 126 2.34 -8.58 -17.12
CA ALA A 126 2.94 -8.56 -15.79
C ALA A 126 4.29 -7.83 -15.80
N LYS A 127 5.18 -8.17 -16.74
CA LYS A 127 6.47 -7.49 -16.91
C LYS A 127 6.34 -5.99 -17.20
N LEU A 128 5.36 -5.62 -18.03
CA LEU A 128 5.08 -4.21 -18.32
C LEU A 128 4.55 -3.46 -17.09
N ALA A 129 3.70 -4.10 -16.28
CA ALA A 129 3.19 -3.53 -15.04
C ALA A 129 4.31 -3.33 -14.01
N GLU A 130 5.19 -4.32 -13.87
CA GLU A 130 6.38 -4.26 -13.01
C GLU A 130 7.31 -3.13 -13.43
N PHE A 131 7.65 -3.03 -14.72
CA PHE A 131 8.49 -1.95 -15.24
C PHE A 131 7.89 -0.57 -14.97
N LYS A 132 6.59 -0.38 -15.19
CA LYS A 132 5.91 0.89 -14.89
C LYS A 132 5.98 1.24 -13.42
N HIS A 133 5.77 0.26 -12.55
CA HIS A 133 5.81 0.45 -11.11
C HIS A 133 7.21 0.83 -10.62
N ASP A 134 8.26 0.20 -11.17
CA ASP A 134 9.65 0.55 -10.85
C ASP A 134 10.02 1.95 -11.34
N MET A 135 9.57 2.33 -12.53
CA MET A 135 9.75 3.70 -13.04
C MET A 135 9.08 4.74 -12.14
N GLU A 136 7.84 4.46 -11.69
CA GLU A 136 7.12 5.36 -10.78
C GLU A 136 7.83 5.48 -9.43
N LYS A 137 8.32 4.36 -8.87
CA LYS A 137 9.12 4.38 -7.64
C LYS A 137 10.38 5.23 -7.77
N ARG A 138 11.12 5.06 -8.88
CA ARG A 138 12.35 5.84 -9.14
C ARG A 138 12.03 7.34 -9.22
N LYS A 139 10.98 7.70 -9.95
CA LYS A 139 10.51 9.07 -10.05
C LYS A 139 10.12 9.66 -8.69
N GLN A 140 9.44 8.89 -7.84
CA GLN A 140 9.11 9.31 -6.48
C GLN A 140 10.35 9.53 -5.61
N VAL A 141 11.36 8.66 -5.73
CA VAL A 141 12.63 8.82 -5.00
C VAL A 141 13.38 10.07 -5.47
N GLU A 142 13.45 10.29 -6.78
CA GLU A 142 14.07 11.47 -7.38
C GLU A 142 13.40 12.77 -6.91
N LEU A 143 12.06 12.85 -7.01
CA LEU A 143 11.27 13.98 -6.52
C LEU A 143 11.51 14.26 -5.02
N LYS A 144 11.64 13.21 -4.20
CA LYS A 144 11.94 13.35 -2.76
C LYS A 144 13.35 13.91 -2.53
N SER A 145 14.35 13.44 -3.28
CA SER A 145 15.73 13.93 -3.17
C SER A 145 15.82 15.41 -3.55
N GLU A 146 15.23 15.80 -4.68
CA GLU A 146 15.24 17.19 -5.15
C GLU A 146 14.57 18.14 -4.15
N PHE A 147 13.47 17.71 -3.52
CA PHE A 147 12.79 18.49 -2.49
C PHE A 147 13.68 18.72 -1.26
N GLN A 148 14.35 17.67 -0.78
CA GLN A 148 15.28 17.75 0.35
C GLN A 148 16.46 18.67 0.05
N GLU A 149 17.05 18.58 -1.15
CA GLU A 149 18.15 19.43 -1.57
C GLU A 149 17.75 20.91 -1.62
N ARG A 150 16.56 21.21 -2.15
CA ARG A 150 16.03 22.58 -2.18
C ARG A 150 15.85 23.15 -0.77
N ARG A 151 15.31 22.36 0.17
CA ARG A 151 15.18 22.79 1.57
C ARG A 151 16.55 23.05 2.21
N LYS A 152 17.52 22.16 2.02
CA LYS A 152 18.90 22.32 2.50
C LYS A 152 19.57 23.59 1.95
N ALA A 153 19.40 23.88 0.66
CA ALA A 153 19.97 25.08 0.05
C ALA A 153 19.36 26.37 0.63
N SER A 154 18.04 26.40 0.82
CA SER A 154 17.33 27.53 1.44
C SER A 154 17.80 27.77 2.88
N TRP A 155 17.92 26.71 3.68
CA TRP A 155 18.42 26.81 5.05
C TRP A 155 19.86 27.35 5.10
N LYS A 156 20.76 26.83 4.25
CA LYS A 156 22.14 27.35 4.14
C LYS A 156 22.16 28.84 3.80
N GLY A 157 21.33 29.29 2.86
CA GLY A 157 21.22 30.70 2.51
C GLY A 157 20.74 31.57 3.68
N ARG A 158 19.68 31.13 4.38
CA ARG A 158 19.17 31.82 5.58
C ARG A 158 20.19 31.88 6.71
N LYS A 159 20.97 30.80 6.90
CA LYS A 159 22.03 30.73 7.91
C LYS A 159 23.13 31.76 7.63
N ILE A 160 23.60 31.86 6.39
CA ILE A 160 24.60 32.88 6.00
C ILE A 160 24.09 34.30 6.30
N VAL A 161 22.82 34.59 5.99
CA VAL A 161 22.24 35.91 6.28
C VAL A 161 22.15 36.18 7.79
N ARG A 162 21.78 35.17 8.59
CA ARG A 162 21.78 35.28 10.07
C ARG A 162 23.19 35.52 10.61
N ASP A 163 24.16 34.73 10.18
CA ASP A 163 25.55 34.83 10.62
C ASP A 163 26.16 36.18 10.24
N TYR A 164 25.86 36.69 9.04
CA TYR A 164 26.26 38.03 8.62
C TYR A 164 25.69 39.12 9.52
N ARG A 165 24.39 39.06 9.85
CA ARG A 165 23.75 40.03 10.75
C ARG A 165 24.34 39.99 12.15
N LYS A 166 24.60 38.79 12.69
CA LYS A 166 25.27 38.61 13.99
C LYS A 166 26.68 39.22 13.99
N ALA A 167 27.45 38.99 12.92
CA ALA A 167 28.77 39.59 12.78
C ALA A 167 28.68 41.12 12.68
N GLN A 168 27.72 41.65 11.92
CA GLN A 168 27.49 43.09 11.79
C GLN A 168 27.17 43.76 13.13
N THR A 169 26.26 43.17 13.92
CA THR A 169 25.93 43.71 15.26
C THR A 169 27.13 43.65 16.21
N ALA A 170 27.90 42.54 16.18
CA ALA A 170 29.10 42.41 16.99
C ALA A 170 30.18 43.46 16.63
N LEU A 171 30.39 43.74 15.34
CA LEU A 171 31.31 44.78 14.89
C LEU A 171 30.85 46.17 15.35
N GLN A 172 29.56 46.47 15.24
CA GLN A 172 29.00 47.75 15.70
C GLN A 172 29.24 47.95 17.21
N HIS A 173 29.02 46.91 18.02
CA HIS A 173 29.33 46.96 19.45
C HIS A 173 30.81 47.24 19.73
N LEU A 174 31.73 46.65 18.97
CA LEU A 174 33.17 46.90 19.13
C LEU A 174 33.56 48.33 18.72
N GLU A 175 32.93 48.89 17.69
CA GLU A 175 33.13 50.27 17.24
C GLU A 175 32.60 51.29 18.27
N ASP A 176 31.44 51.03 18.88
CA ASP A 176 30.90 51.82 19.99
C ASP A 176 31.82 51.76 21.23
N VAL A 177 32.40 50.60 21.53
CA VAL A 177 33.38 50.44 22.61
C VAL A 177 34.71 51.15 22.28
N GLN A 178 35.19 51.10 21.04
CA GLN A 178 36.40 51.81 20.64
C GLN A 178 36.23 53.33 20.66
N SER A 179 35.11 53.85 20.14
CA SER A 179 34.81 55.29 20.16
C SER A 179 34.66 55.84 21.60
N SER A 180 34.13 55.04 22.53
CA SER A 180 34.11 55.40 23.95
C SER A 180 35.49 55.34 24.63
N VAL A 181 36.39 54.47 24.19
CA VAL A 181 37.79 54.43 24.66
C VAL A 181 38.63 55.59 24.09
N GLU A 182 38.38 56.03 22.86
CA GLU A 182 39.06 57.19 22.24
C GLU A 182 38.64 58.52 22.89
N LEU A 183 37.38 58.67 23.30
CA LEU A 183 36.91 59.80 24.10
C LEU A 183 37.27 59.69 25.60
N GLY A 184 37.76 58.52 26.05
CA GLY A 184 38.11 58.23 27.44
C GLY A 184 39.60 58.41 27.79
N GLN A 185 40.45 58.81 26.84
CA GLN A 185 41.86 59.12 27.13
C GLN A 185 42.09 60.54 27.67
N SER A 186 41.09 61.42 27.68
CA SER A 186 41.18 62.73 28.34
C SER A 186 40.80 62.73 29.82
N ASP A 187 40.04 61.76 30.32
CA ASP A 187 39.46 61.86 31.67
C ASP A 187 39.54 60.53 32.44
N LYS A 188 40.76 60.05 32.67
CA LYS A 188 41.04 58.96 33.64
C LYS A 188 41.05 59.46 35.09
N THR A 189 40.06 60.22 35.56
CA THR A 189 39.87 60.45 37.00
C THR A 189 38.44 60.87 37.33
N ALA A 190 37.44 60.00 37.17
CA ALA A 190 36.23 60.05 37.99
C ALA A 190 35.33 58.85 37.69
N MET A 191 34.72 58.30 38.74
CA MET A 191 33.47 57.53 38.71
C MET A 191 33.58 56.03 38.43
N LEU A 192 34.27 55.35 39.36
CA LEU A 192 34.00 53.97 39.77
C LEU A 192 32.69 53.83 40.59
N GLU A 193 31.63 54.60 40.26
CA GLU A 193 30.42 54.65 41.10
C GLU A 193 29.13 54.88 40.31
N SER A 194 28.90 54.06 39.27
CA SER A 194 27.60 54.02 38.57
C SER A 194 27.26 52.64 37.99
N THR A 195 28.06 51.61 38.27
CA THR A 195 27.92 50.27 37.68
C THR A 195 26.93 49.35 38.41
N GLU A 196 26.00 49.88 39.22
CA GLU A 196 25.00 49.04 39.92
C GLU A 196 23.53 49.35 39.57
N LEU A 197 23.21 50.36 38.74
CA LEU A 197 21.80 50.72 38.47
C LEU A 197 21.42 50.81 36.98
N LYS A 198 22.18 50.19 36.08
CA LYS A 198 21.80 50.03 34.66
C LYS A 198 21.86 48.59 34.15
N ASN A 199 22.02 47.61 35.05
CA ASN A 199 21.92 46.19 34.74
C ASN A 199 20.47 45.67 34.86
N ALA A 200 19.47 46.55 34.81
CA ALA A 200 18.06 46.21 35.02
C ALA A 200 17.16 46.54 33.81
N SER A 201 17.71 46.84 32.63
CA SER A 201 16.89 47.11 31.42
C SER A 201 17.48 46.55 30.13
N ASN A 202 18.41 45.60 30.20
CA ASN A 202 18.89 44.90 29.00
C ASN A 202 19.11 43.40 29.25
N GLU A 203 18.16 42.76 29.92
CA GLU A 203 18.04 41.30 30.02
C GLU A 203 16.78 40.80 29.29
N ASN A 204 16.54 41.25 28.05
CA ASN A 204 15.36 40.78 27.31
C ASN A 204 15.58 40.56 25.81
N ILE A 205 16.83 40.30 25.39
CA ILE A 205 17.14 39.84 24.02
C ILE A 205 18.15 38.66 24.04
N GLU A 206 18.30 37.96 25.16
CA GLU A 206 19.11 36.74 25.23
C GLU A 206 18.41 35.66 26.07
N GLU A 207 17.18 35.28 25.70
CA GLU A 207 16.62 33.97 26.09
C GLU A 207 15.48 33.52 25.16
N SER A 208 15.73 33.46 23.85
CA SER A 208 14.80 32.78 22.94
C SER A 208 15.43 32.11 21.73
N VAL A 209 16.77 31.96 21.68
CA VAL A 209 17.45 31.52 20.43
C VAL A 209 18.21 30.20 20.57
N ASP A 210 18.17 29.54 21.74
CA ASP A 210 18.75 28.19 21.91
C ASP A 210 17.72 27.07 22.07
N ASN A 211 16.40 27.37 22.16
CA ASN A 211 15.35 26.35 22.29
C ASN A 211 14.63 26.01 20.96
N GLU A 212 14.86 26.78 19.89
CA GLU A 212 14.30 26.47 18.56
C GLU A 212 15.17 25.45 17.79
N ASP A 213 16.48 25.38 18.08
CA ASP A 213 17.40 24.53 17.32
C ASP A 213 17.27 23.03 17.66
N GLU A 214 16.88 22.64 18.88
CA GLU A 214 16.55 21.23 19.20
C GLU A 214 15.12 20.83 18.79
N SER A 215 14.18 21.80 18.75
CA SER A 215 12.79 21.52 18.37
C SER A 215 12.57 21.44 16.86
N GLU A 216 13.39 22.12 16.04
CA GLU A 216 13.32 22.02 14.58
C GLU A 216 13.80 20.66 14.03
N GLU A 217 14.80 20.02 14.65
CA GLU A 217 15.24 18.65 14.27
C GLU A 217 14.18 17.59 14.63
N GLU A 218 13.44 17.77 15.73
CA GLU A 218 12.35 16.86 16.13
C GLU A 218 11.10 17.02 15.25
N ILE A 219 10.81 18.24 14.77
CA ILE A 219 9.77 18.51 13.77
C ILE A 219 10.14 17.86 12.41
N GLU A 220 11.41 17.85 12.01
CA GLU A 220 11.89 17.23 10.76
C GLU A 220 11.67 15.70 10.72
N LEU A 221 11.75 15.02 11.87
CA LEU A 221 11.45 13.60 11.99
C LEU A 221 9.94 13.31 12.03
N GLN A 222 9.13 14.12 12.73
CA GLN A 222 7.68 13.89 12.82
C GLN A 222 6.92 14.24 11.53
N GLU A 223 7.31 15.28 10.79
CA GLU A 223 6.66 15.66 9.53
C GLU A 223 6.98 14.69 8.37
N SER A 224 8.13 14.00 8.43
CA SER A 224 8.48 12.94 7.48
C SER A 224 7.50 11.76 7.48
N SER A 225 6.78 11.55 8.59
CA SER A 225 5.71 10.56 8.73
C SER A 225 4.32 11.08 8.33
N ILE A 226 4.10 12.39 8.31
CA ILE A 226 2.78 13.01 8.06
C ILE A 226 2.51 13.22 6.56
N CYS A 227 3.54 13.31 5.70
CA CYS A 227 3.35 13.55 4.26
C CYS A 227 2.80 12.36 3.42
N ILE A 228 2.36 11.25 4.02
CA ILE A 228 1.74 10.13 3.27
C ILE A 228 0.20 10.19 3.28
N VAL A 229 -0.45 11.05 4.07
CA VAL A 229 -1.92 11.06 4.14
C VAL A 229 -2.54 12.15 3.25
N SER A 230 -3.04 11.69 2.09
CA SER A 230 -4.28 12.12 1.44
C SER A 230 -4.35 13.52 0.80
N TYR A 231 -4.21 13.54 -0.54
CA TYR A 231 -4.97 14.49 -1.37
C TYR A 231 -5.61 13.77 -2.58
N PRO A 232 -6.92 13.48 -2.54
CA PRO A 232 -7.66 13.09 -3.73
C PRO A 232 -7.97 14.33 -4.57
N TRP A 233 -7.30 14.45 -5.73
CA TRP A 233 -7.61 15.48 -6.72
C TRP A 233 -8.98 15.23 -7.35
N ARG A 234 -9.89 16.19 -7.16
CA ARG A 234 -11.20 16.26 -7.81
C ARG A 234 -11.07 17.18 -9.04
N LYS A 235 -11.40 16.67 -10.21
CA LYS A 235 -11.84 17.46 -11.39
C LYS A 235 -13.08 16.80 -11.94
#